data_AF-G4TNQ5-F1
#
_entry.id   AF-G4TNQ5-F1
#
_cell.length_a   1.000
_cell.length_b   1.000
_cell.length_c   1.000
_cell.angle_alpha   90.00
_cell.angle_beta   90.00
_cell.angle_gamma   90.00
#
_symmetry.space_group_name_H-M   'P 1'
#
loop_
_entity.id
_entity.type
_entity.pdbx_description
1 polymer ?
#
loop_
_entity_poly.entity_id
_entity_poly.type
_entity_poly.pdbx_seq_one_letter_code
_entity_poly.pdbx_strand_id
1 'polypeptide(L)'
;MSDSSRLECAIVRVPLDWNDASKGDIPLSIIRLSAKTAPLREGYMFYNPGGPGGSGTRYLADDGEELQVRLGEGLDVLSWNPRGVMDSGPNITTFETDEEYHNYWSQYEGLGKLSAHGNLAQSTDVDFFMSQVSAFDNLTMALN
;
A
#
# COMPACT_ATOMS: atom_id res chain seq x y z
N MET A 1 -14.02 -16.18 7.03
CA MET A 1 -12.66 -16.73 6.82
C MET A 1 -12.65 -17.25 5.40
N SER A 2 -11.77 -16.70 4.56
CA SER A 2 -11.69 -17.08 3.15
C SER A 2 -11.40 -18.57 3.01
N ASP A 3 -11.90 -19.18 1.93
CA ASP A 3 -11.55 -20.55 1.59
C ASP A 3 -10.05 -20.58 1.22
N SER A 4 -9.23 -21.05 2.18
CA SER A 4 -7.77 -21.12 2.04
C SER A 4 -7.32 -21.92 0.80
N SER A 5 -8.18 -22.76 0.22
CA SER A 5 -7.86 -23.55 -0.97
C SER A 5 -7.68 -22.70 -2.23
N ARG A 6 -8.15 -21.43 -2.25
CA ARG A 6 -8.01 -20.51 -3.39
C ARG A 6 -6.91 -19.48 -3.21
N LEU A 7 -6.29 -19.42 -2.03
CA LEU A 7 -5.20 -18.50 -1.72
C LEU A 7 -3.84 -19.16 -2.00
N GLU A 8 -3.00 -18.44 -2.72
CA GLU A 8 -1.62 -18.84 -3.01
C GLU A 8 -0.67 -17.71 -2.64
N CYS A 9 0.41 -18.03 -1.96
CA CYS A 9 1.45 -17.07 -1.60
C CYS A 9 2.75 -17.38 -2.32
N ALA A 10 3.51 -16.34 -2.65
CA ALA A 10 4.85 -16.48 -3.22
C ALA A 10 5.75 -15.31 -2.82
N ILE A 11 7.04 -15.45 -3.09
CA ILE A 11 8.03 -14.39 -2.99
C ILE A 11 8.52 -14.02 -4.39
N VAL A 12 8.48 -12.73 -4.72
CA VAL A 12 9.09 -12.18 -5.95
C VAL A 12 10.34 -11.41 -5.56
N ARG A 13 11.45 -11.67 -6.25
CA ARG A 13 12.69 -10.90 -6.06
C ARG A 13 12.74 -9.74 -7.05
N VAL A 14 13.02 -8.54 -6.55
CA VAL A 14 13.17 -7.33 -7.37
C VAL A 14 14.45 -6.58 -6.98
N PRO A 15 15.06 -5.79 -7.87
CA PRO A 15 16.24 -5.01 -7.52
C PRO A 15 15.98 -4.06 -6.35
N LEU A 16 16.94 -3.99 -5.43
CA LEU A 16 16.97 -2.95 -4.39
C LEU A 16 17.06 -1.58 -5.06
N ASP A 17 18.01 -1.45 -5.99
CA ASP A 17 18.23 -0.28 -6.83
C ASP A 17 18.10 -0.69 -8.30
N TRP A 18 17.15 -0.07 -9.02
CA TRP A 18 16.93 -0.34 -10.45
C TRP A 18 18.05 0.21 -11.34
N ASN A 19 18.86 1.17 -10.86
CA ASN A 19 19.97 1.75 -11.60
C ASN A 19 21.33 1.09 -11.26
N ASP A 20 21.40 0.32 -10.17
CA ASP A 20 22.62 -0.35 -9.72
C ASP A 20 22.34 -1.79 -9.27
N ALA A 21 22.44 -2.72 -10.21
CA ALA A 21 22.25 -4.14 -9.95
C ALA A 21 23.25 -4.73 -8.92
N SER A 22 24.37 -4.06 -8.64
CA SER A 22 25.33 -4.51 -7.63
C SER A 22 24.79 -4.43 -6.21
N LYS A 23 23.71 -3.67 -5.99
CA LYS A 23 22.98 -3.57 -4.71
C LYS A 23 22.15 -4.82 -4.39
N GLY A 24 21.98 -5.72 -5.36
CA GLY A 24 21.25 -6.99 -5.19
C GLY A 24 19.73 -6.84 -5.15
N ASP A 25 19.06 -7.95 -4.82
CA ASP A 25 17.60 -8.05 -4.84
C ASP A 25 16.99 -8.10 -3.44
N ILE A 26 15.80 -7.51 -3.31
CA ILE A 26 14.92 -7.60 -2.15
C ILE A 26 13.74 -8.55 -2.42
N PRO A 27 13.24 -9.26 -1.38
CA PRO A 27 12.02 -10.06 -1.50
C PRO A 27 10.78 -9.17 -1.37
N LEU A 28 9.79 -9.44 -2.21
CA LEU A 28 8.41 -8.96 -2.06
C LEU A 28 7.49 -10.14 -1.80
N SER A 29 6.75 -10.07 -0.70
CA SER A 29 5.69 -11.02 -0.38
C SER A 29 4.44 -10.72 -1.18
N ILE A 30 3.95 -11.71 -1.93
CA ILE A 30 2.76 -11.61 -2.77
C ILE A 30 1.73 -12.68 -2.42
N ILE A 31 0.46 -12.38 -2.69
CA ILE A 31 -0.67 -13.29 -2.51
C ILE A 31 -1.61 -13.22 -3.71
N ARG A 32 -2.17 -14.36 -4.10
CA ARG A 32 -3.19 -14.50 -5.14
C ARG A 32 -4.43 -15.13 -4.55
N LEU A 33 -5.59 -14.54 -4.80
CA LEU A 33 -6.89 -15.17 -4.60
C LEU A 33 -7.45 -15.55 -5.97
N SER A 34 -7.62 -16.84 -6.22
CA SER A 34 -8.15 -17.34 -7.50
C SER A 34 -9.60 -16.89 -7.74
N ALA A 35 -9.98 -16.65 -8.99
CA ALA A 35 -11.36 -16.39 -9.40
C ALA A 35 -12.31 -17.49 -8.90
N LYS A 36 -13.57 -17.14 -8.60
CA LYS A 36 -14.59 -18.11 -8.18
C LYS A 36 -15.12 -18.93 -9.35
N THR A 37 -15.18 -18.34 -10.54
CA THR A 37 -15.84 -18.94 -11.71
C THR A 37 -14.86 -19.64 -12.66
N ALA A 38 -14.00 -20.54 -12.18
CA ALA A 38 -13.22 -21.40 -13.08
C ALA A 38 -14.18 -22.36 -13.81
N PRO A 39 -14.32 -22.32 -15.15
CA PRO A 39 -13.29 -22.00 -16.15
C PRO A 39 -13.39 -20.63 -16.87
N LEU A 40 -14.32 -19.75 -16.52
CA LEU A 40 -14.55 -18.43 -17.13
C LEU A 40 -13.60 -17.34 -16.59
N ARG A 41 -12.35 -17.68 -16.26
CA ARG A 41 -11.40 -16.72 -15.70
C ARG A 41 -11.15 -15.57 -16.68
N GLU A 42 -11.48 -14.35 -16.27
CA GLU A 42 -11.42 -13.14 -17.09
C GLU A 42 -10.02 -12.51 -17.11
N GLY A 43 -9.23 -12.69 -16.05
CA GLY A 43 -7.89 -12.11 -15.98
C GLY A 43 -7.37 -11.95 -14.56
N TYR A 44 -6.45 -10.99 -14.39
CA TYR A 44 -5.85 -10.62 -13.12
C TYR A 44 -6.20 -9.17 -12.76
N MET A 45 -6.46 -8.94 -11.48
CA MET A 45 -6.57 -7.61 -10.90
C MET A 45 -5.49 -7.40 -9.84
N PHE A 46 -4.70 -6.35 -10.01
CA PHE A 46 -3.71 -5.94 -9.01
C PHE A 46 -4.36 -4.97 -8.03
N TYR A 47 -4.27 -5.29 -6.73
CA TYR A 47 -4.89 -4.51 -5.67
C TYR A 47 -3.87 -4.08 -4.62
N ASN A 48 -3.91 -2.81 -4.25
CA ASN A 48 -3.15 -2.26 -3.13
C ASN A 48 -4.12 -1.55 -2.17
N PRO A 49 -4.22 -1.97 -0.88
CA PRO A 49 -5.21 -1.44 0.06
C PRO A 49 -4.91 -0.01 0.53
N GLY A 50 -3.75 0.55 0.20
CA GLY A 50 -3.33 1.87 0.66
C GLY A 50 -2.64 1.84 2.03
N GLY A 51 -2.83 2.93 2.79
CA GLY A 51 -1.96 3.31 3.91
C GLY A 51 -1.28 4.66 3.60
N PRO A 52 0.03 4.71 3.29
CA PRO A 52 1.00 3.61 3.07
C PRO A 52 1.37 2.81 4.33
N GLY A 53 2.12 1.72 4.17
CA GLY A 53 2.51 0.82 5.28
C GLY A 53 1.53 -0.34 5.56
N GLY A 54 0.37 -0.34 4.89
CA GLY A 54 -0.60 -1.42 4.97
C GLY A 54 -0.14 -2.70 4.24
N SER A 55 -0.45 -3.85 4.83
CA SER A 55 -0.15 -5.16 4.24
C SER A 55 -1.21 -5.56 3.21
N GLY A 56 -0.83 -5.60 1.93
CA GLY A 56 -1.66 -6.15 0.87
C GLY A 56 -1.90 -7.65 1.02
N THR A 57 -0.89 -8.39 1.51
CA THR A 57 -1.04 -9.84 1.71
C THR A 57 -2.06 -10.18 2.78
N ARG A 58 -1.99 -9.47 3.92
CA ARG A 58 -2.97 -9.62 4.99
C ARG A 58 -4.36 -9.18 4.57
N TYR A 59 -4.48 -8.04 3.89
CA TYR A 59 -5.78 -7.55 3.41
C TYR A 59 -6.46 -8.57 2.50
N LEU A 60 -5.74 -9.14 1.53
CA LEU A 60 -6.36 -10.11 0.63
C LEU A 60 -6.73 -11.43 1.33
N ALA A 61 -5.95 -11.84 2.34
CA ALA A 61 -6.26 -13.03 3.14
C ALA A 61 -7.56 -12.85 3.95
N ASP A 62 -7.73 -11.68 4.56
CA ASP A 62 -8.84 -11.35 5.44
C ASP A 62 -10.11 -10.97 4.65
N ASP A 63 -9.98 -10.09 3.66
CA ASP A 63 -11.11 -9.39 2.99
C ASP A 63 -11.22 -9.68 1.48
N GLY A 64 -10.34 -10.50 0.90
CA GLY A 64 -10.25 -10.70 -0.55
C GLY A 64 -11.50 -11.28 -1.22
N GLU A 65 -12.28 -12.10 -0.52
CA GLU A 65 -13.54 -12.62 -1.06
C GLU A 65 -14.61 -11.55 -1.19
N GLU A 66 -14.71 -10.64 -0.22
CA GLU A 66 -15.61 -9.50 -0.28
C GLU A 66 -15.19 -8.55 -1.40
N LEU A 67 -13.88 -8.34 -1.55
CA LEU A 67 -13.31 -7.57 -2.65
C LEU A 67 -13.69 -8.16 -4.02
N GLN A 68 -13.60 -9.48 -4.20
CA GLN A 68 -14.02 -10.17 -5.43
C GLN A 68 -15.52 -10.01 -5.73
N VAL A 69 -16.39 -10.05 -4.72
CA VAL A 69 -17.83 -9.82 -4.91
C VAL A 69 -18.11 -8.41 -5.48
N ARG A 70 -17.32 -7.42 -5.07
CA ARG A 70 -17.49 -6.02 -5.50
C ARG A 70 -16.87 -5.74 -6.87
N LEU A 71 -15.76 -6.40 -7.21
CA LEU A 71 -14.94 -6.06 -8.38
C LEU A 71 -15.09 -7.04 -9.55
N GLY A 72 -15.56 -8.26 -9.30
CA GLY A 72 -15.78 -9.28 -10.32
C GLY A 72 -15.28 -10.66 -9.87
N GLU A 73 -16.18 -11.65 -9.91
CA GLU A 73 -15.88 -13.02 -9.46
C GLU A 73 -15.06 -13.84 -10.49
N GLY A 74 -14.92 -13.35 -11.72
CA GLY A 74 -14.09 -13.92 -12.78
C GLY A 74 -12.61 -13.53 -12.73
N LEU A 75 -12.21 -12.65 -11.81
CA LEU A 75 -10.84 -12.15 -11.71
C LEU A 75 -10.04 -12.85 -10.61
N ASP A 76 -8.82 -13.26 -10.95
CA ASP A 76 -7.82 -13.53 -9.93
C ASP A 76 -7.38 -12.20 -9.33
N VAL A 77 -7.41 -12.07 -8.00
CA VAL A 77 -6.93 -10.87 -7.33
C VAL A 77 -5.51 -11.12 -6.83
N LEU A 78 -4.58 -10.23 -7.18
CA LEU A 78 -3.19 -10.23 -6.73
C LEU A 78 -2.96 -9.03 -5.84
N SER A 79 -2.37 -9.25 -4.68
CA SER A 79 -1.87 -8.19 -3.81
C SER A 79 -0.48 -8.52 -3.31
N TRP A 80 0.23 -7.50 -2.81
CA TRP A 80 1.59 -7.63 -2.32
C TRP A 80 1.84 -6.64 -1.20
N ASN A 81 2.83 -6.94 -0.37
CA ASN A 81 3.38 -5.95 0.54
C ASN A 81 4.39 -5.10 -0.25
N PRO A 82 4.23 -3.77 -0.34
CA PRO A 82 5.24 -2.90 -0.94
C PRO A 82 6.61 -3.05 -0.26
N ARG A 83 7.70 -2.66 -0.93
CA ARG A 83 9.05 -2.64 -0.32
C ARG A 83 9.01 -1.90 1.01
N GLY A 84 9.67 -2.41 2.04
CA GLY A 84 9.65 -1.76 3.36
C GLY A 84 8.49 -2.15 4.26
N VAL A 85 7.52 -2.94 3.77
CA VAL A 85 6.29 -3.23 4.49
C VAL A 85 6.22 -4.70 4.89
N MET A 86 6.10 -4.96 6.19
CA MET A 86 5.93 -6.31 6.75
C MET A 86 6.97 -7.30 6.18
N ASP A 87 6.52 -8.38 5.55
CA ASP A 87 7.37 -9.44 4.99
C ASP A 87 8.03 -9.08 3.63
N SER A 88 8.01 -7.81 3.23
CA SER A 88 8.71 -7.31 2.03
C SER A 88 9.89 -6.43 2.43
N GLY A 89 11.10 -6.88 2.08
CA GLY A 89 12.34 -6.25 2.51
C GLY A 89 12.68 -4.93 1.79
N PRO A 90 13.67 -4.17 2.30
CA PRO A 90 14.25 -4.31 3.64
C PRO A 90 13.22 -3.91 4.72
N ASN A 91 13.32 -4.44 5.94
CA ASN A 91 12.41 -4.00 7.00
C ASN A 91 12.76 -2.54 7.39
N ILE A 92 11.74 -1.68 7.46
CA ILE A 92 11.89 -0.27 7.85
C ILE A 92 11.29 -0.11 9.23
N THR A 93 12.12 0.24 10.20
CA THR A 93 11.69 0.69 11.52
C THR A 93 12.32 2.04 11.82
N THR A 94 11.50 2.98 12.28
CA THR A 94 11.92 4.34 12.67
C THR A 94 11.77 4.59 14.16
N PHE A 95 10.96 3.78 14.85
CA PHE A 95 10.68 3.91 16.27
C PHE A 95 11.02 2.59 16.96
N GLU A 96 11.65 2.65 18.12
CA GLU A 96 12.02 1.46 18.87
C GLU A 96 10.81 0.82 19.57
N THR A 97 9.79 1.64 19.86
CA THR A 97 8.57 1.20 20.56
C THR A 97 7.31 1.80 19.95
N ASP A 98 6.18 1.11 20.15
CA ASP A 98 4.86 1.64 19.77
C ASP A 98 4.55 2.94 20.52
N GLU A 99 4.99 3.09 21.77
CA GLU A 99 4.78 4.31 22.55
C GLU A 99 5.49 5.51 21.89
N GLU A 100 6.72 5.33 21.43
CA GLU A 100 7.47 6.36 20.71
C GLU A 100 6.77 6.75 19.40
N TYR A 101 6.30 5.77 18.62
CA TYR A 101 5.50 6.00 17.42
C TYR A 101 4.25 6.82 17.73
N HIS A 102 3.45 6.41 18.74
CA HIS A 102 2.20 7.08 19.07
C HIS A 102 2.45 8.49 19.59
N ASN A 103 3.44 8.68 20.46
CA ASN A 103 3.81 10.01 20.96
C ASN A 103 4.23 10.93 19.80
N TYR A 104 5.06 10.44 18.88
CA TYR A 104 5.48 11.20 17.70
C TYR A 104 4.32 11.56 16.79
N TRP A 105 3.35 10.67 16.55
CA TRP A 105 2.23 10.97 15.65
C TRP A 105 1.08 11.75 16.32
N SER A 106 0.93 11.64 17.64
CA SER A 106 -0.15 12.30 18.39
C SER A 106 -0.13 13.82 18.24
N GLN A 107 1.06 14.42 18.15
CA GLN A 107 1.21 15.86 17.96
C GLN A 107 0.68 16.36 16.61
N TYR A 108 0.57 15.48 15.61
CA TYR A 108 0.05 15.82 14.28
C TYR A 108 -1.45 15.53 14.13
N GLU A 109 -2.10 14.92 15.14
CA GLU A 109 -3.53 14.65 15.08
C GLU A 109 -4.32 15.96 15.01
N GLY A 110 -5.27 16.03 14.07
CA GLY A 110 -6.13 17.20 13.91
C GLY A 110 -5.53 18.37 13.10
N LEU A 111 -4.28 18.30 12.65
CA LEU A 111 -3.66 19.34 11.82
C LEU A 111 -4.20 19.44 10.37
N GLY A 112 -5.16 18.60 10.00
CA GLY A 112 -5.62 18.48 8.62
C GLY A 112 -4.64 17.69 7.74
N LYS A 113 -5.05 17.40 6.51
CA LYS A 113 -4.23 16.70 5.52
C LYS A 113 -4.19 17.52 4.24
N LEU A 114 -3.06 17.44 3.52
CA LEU A 114 -3.01 17.95 2.15
C LEU A 114 -4.00 17.16 1.28
N SER A 115 -4.89 17.87 0.60
CA SER A 115 -5.81 17.24 -0.35
C SER A 115 -5.10 17.11 -1.70
N ALA A 116 -4.69 15.88 -2.03
CA ALA A 116 -4.10 15.52 -3.31
C ALA A 116 -5.14 14.78 -4.17
N HIS A 117 -6.17 15.50 -4.62
CA HIS A 117 -7.16 14.98 -5.57
C HIS A 117 -6.98 15.63 -6.93
N GLY A 118 -7.36 14.92 -8.00
CA GLY A 118 -7.31 15.43 -9.37
C GLY A 118 -6.18 14.82 -10.20
N ASN A 119 -5.81 15.52 -11.26
CA ASN A 119 -4.83 15.13 -12.26
C ASN A 119 -3.58 16.01 -12.15
N LEU A 120 -2.47 15.43 -11.67
CA LEU A 120 -1.20 16.16 -11.51
C LEU A 120 -0.58 16.65 -12.84
N ALA A 121 -1.14 16.28 -14.00
CA ALA A 121 -0.77 16.87 -15.29
C ALA A 121 -1.53 18.17 -15.62
N GLN A 122 -2.57 18.53 -14.87
CA GLN A 122 -3.29 19.79 -15.02
C GLN A 122 -2.75 20.84 -14.06
N SER A 123 -2.42 22.03 -14.57
CA SER A 123 -1.88 23.12 -13.76
C SER A 123 -2.83 23.55 -12.65
N THR A 124 -4.14 23.53 -12.88
CA THR A 124 -5.15 23.90 -11.87
C THR A 124 -5.15 22.98 -10.65
N ASP A 125 -4.93 21.68 -10.86
CA ASP A 125 -4.88 20.71 -9.77
C ASP A 125 -3.56 20.81 -9.01
N VAL A 126 -2.46 21.11 -9.73
CA VAL A 126 -1.16 21.44 -9.11
C VAL A 126 -1.25 22.73 -8.29
N ASP A 127 -1.86 23.78 -8.82
CA ASP A 127 -2.03 25.07 -8.13
C ASP A 127 -2.90 24.90 -6.87
N PHE A 128 -3.98 24.11 -6.96
CA PHE A 128 -4.80 23.77 -5.81
C PHE A 128 -4.01 23.04 -4.73
N PHE A 129 -3.24 22.02 -5.10
CA PHE A 129 -2.36 21.31 -4.16
C PHE A 129 -1.38 22.29 -3.50
N MET A 130 -0.68 23.09 -4.30
CA MET A 130 0.33 24.05 -3.82
C MET A 130 -0.27 25.15 -2.93
N SER A 131 -1.54 25.52 -3.13
CA SER A 131 -2.22 26.50 -2.28
C SER A 131 -2.37 26.08 -0.82
N GLN A 132 -2.29 24.78 -0.53
CA GLN A 132 -2.44 24.22 0.81
C GLN A 132 -1.09 24.04 1.53
N VAL A 133 0.01 23.95 0.78
CA VAL A 133 1.32 23.52 1.29
C VAL A 133 1.83 24.45 2.39
N SER A 134 1.84 25.77 2.16
CA SER A 134 2.37 26.71 3.18
C SER A 134 1.55 26.72 4.47
N ALA A 135 0.24 26.50 4.39
CA ALA A 135 -0.60 26.40 5.59
C ALA A 135 -0.27 25.14 6.39
N PHE A 136 -0.10 24.01 5.71
CA PHE A 136 0.31 22.75 6.33
C PHE A 136 1.73 22.81 6.90
N ASP A 137 2.68 23.42 6.19
CA ASP A 137 4.06 23.62 6.67
C ASP A 137 4.10 24.46 7.95
N ASN A 138 3.34 25.54 8.01
CA ASN A 138 3.27 26.37 9.22
C ASN A 138 2.68 25.60 10.42
N LEU A 139 1.66 24.76 10.18
CA LEU A 139 1.06 23.93 11.23
C LEU A 139 2.05 22.88 11.75
N THR A 140 2.85 22.28 10.87
CA THR A 140 3.82 21.26 11.25
C THR A 140 5.10 21.83 11.86
N MET A 141 5.54 23.03 11.44
CA MET A 141 6.67 23.74 12.06
C MET A 141 6.39 24.17 13.50
N ALA A 142 5.13 24.42 13.86
CA ALA A 142 4.76 24.82 15.23
C ALA A 142 4.87 23.68 16.26
N LEU A 143 5.14 22.44 15.82
CA LEU A 143 5.28 21.26 16.68
C LEU A 143 6.74 20.92 17.04
N ASN A 144 7.71 21.63 16.45
CA ASN A 144 9.15 21.47 16.71
C ASN A 144 9.68 22.60 17.60
#